data_AF-A0A321LA46-F1
#
_entry.id   AF-A0A321LA46-F1
#
_cell.length_a   1.000
_cell.length_b   1.000
_cell.length_c   1.000
_cell.angle_alpha   90.00
_cell.angle_beta   90.00
_cell.angle_gamma   90.00
#
_symmetry.space_group_name_H-M   'P 1'
#
loop_
_entity.id
_entity.type
_entity.pdbx_description
1 polymer ?
#
loop_
_entity_poly.entity_id
_entity_poly.type
_entity_poly.pdbx_seq_one_letter_code
_entity_poly.pdbx_strand_id
1 'polypeptide(L)'
;MKTKNTPTLKPRDGLSRRNFAKGALLATAAAVAPREAAARTSTLGGGQSNQQGPVPPVVEAQMQALLGKYGSRLSEEQKADCKRLLVQAQKGAEAIRAFPLDNADAPAASFRVYRKDRA
;
A
#
# COMPACT_ATOMS: atom_id res chain seq x y z
N MET A 1 10.18 15.55 54.97
CA MET A 1 10.51 14.18 54.52
C MET A 1 9.26 13.56 53.92
N LYS A 2 9.23 13.31 52.60
CA LYS A 2 8.13 12.63 51.88
C LYS A 2 8.76 11.76 50.78
N THR A 3 8.48 10.46 50.81
CA THR A 3 9.06 9.42 49.95
C THR A 3 8.47 9.49 48.53
N LYS A 4 9.31 9.36 47.51
CA LYS A 4 8.89 9.38 46.09
C LYS A 4 8.46 7.97 45.69
N ASN A 5 7.19 7.80 45.33
CA ASN A 5 6.69 6.58 44.68
C ASN A 5 7.34 6.44 43.30
N THR A 6 8.08 5.34 43.10
CA THR A 6 8.71 4.99 41.83
C THR A 6 7.79 4.03 41.10
N PRO A 7 7.25 4.36 39.91
CA PRO A 7 6.47 3.39 39.14
C PRO A 7 7.43 2.36 38.52
N THR A 8 7.41 1.15 39.04
CA THR A 8 8.03 -0.02 38.42
C THR A 8 7.32 -0.33 37.10
N LEU A 9 7.97 -0.05 35.97
CA LEU A 9 7.44 -0.41 34.66
C LEU A 9 7.49 -1.94 34.51
N LYS A 10 6.31 -2.56 34.53
CA LYS A 10 6.14 -3.99 34.21
C LYS A 10 6.67 -4.22 32.80
N PRO A 11 7.57 -5.19 32.56
CA PRO A 11 8.04 -5.50 31.21
C PRO A 11 6.81 -5.87 30.36
N ARG A 12 6.67 -5.21 29.21
CA ARG A 12 5.67 -5.61 28.22
C ARG A 12 6.15 -6.94 27.65
N ASP A 13 5.33 -7.98 27.79
CA ASP A 13 5.48 -9.26 27.10
C ASP A 13 5.33 -9.02 25.59
N GLY A 14 6.40 -8.49 24.98
CA GLY A 14 6.51 -8.31 23.55
C GLY A 14 6.46 -9.67 22.88
N LEU A 15 5.69 -9.77 21.79
CA LEU A 15 5.50 -11.00 21.04
C LEU A 15 6.86 -11.62 20.68
N SER A 16 7.24 -12.68 21.40
CA SER A 16 8.51 -13.37 21.15
C SER A 16 8.50 -13.98 19.75
N ARG A 17 9.60 -13.81 19.01
CA ARG A 17 9.80 -14.42 17.68
C ARG A 17 9.48 -15.92 17.69
N ARG A 18 9.74 -16.59 18.82
CA ARG A 18 9.45 -18.00 19.05
C ARG A 18 7.94 -18.30 19.16
N ASN A 19 7.16 -17.41 19.76
CA ASN A 19 5.69 -17.54 19.83
C ASN A 19 5.03 -17.21 18.48
N PHE A 20 5.60 -16.27 17.72
CA PHE A 20 5.17 -15.98 16.35
C PHE A 20 5.36 -17.19 15.41
N ALA A 21 6.54 -17.83 15.45
CA ALA A 21 6.83 -19.01 14.64
C ALA A 21 5.90 -20.20 14.96
N LYS A 22 5.54 -20.38 16.23
CA LYS A 22 4.55 -21.40 16.65
C LYS A 22 3.17 -21.15 16.05
N GLY A 23 2.74 -19.89 15.92
CA GLY A 23 1.48 -19.53 15.26
C GLY A 23 1.51 -19.80 13.75
N ALA A 24 2.62 -19.50 13.08
CA ALA A 24 2.76 -19.73 11.63
C ALA A 24 2.71 -21.23 11.28
N LEU A 25 3.26 -22.10 12.12
CA LEU A 25 3.24 -23.55 11.89
C LEU A 25 1.84 -24.18 12.06
N LEU A 26 0.97 -23.57 12.88
CA LEU A 26 -0.43 -24.03 13.02
C LEU A 26 -1.29 -23.62 11.82
N ALA A 27 -0.95 -22.52 11.13
CA ALA A 27 -1.70 -22.03 9.98
C ALA A 27 -1.56 -22.93 8.73
N THR A 28 -0.48 -23.72 8.62
CA THR A 28 -0.28 -24.63 7.48
C THR A 28 -1.15 -25.89 7.54
N ALA A 29 -1.77 -26.19 8.68
CA ALA A 29 -2.67 -27.35 8.82
C ALA A 29 -4.09 -27.11 8.25
N ALA A 30 -4.45 -25.86 7.93
CA ALA A 30 -5.75 -25.52 7.35
C ALA A 30 -5.77 -25.52 5.80
N ALA A 31 -4.66 -25.89 5.15
CA ALA A 31 -4.52 -25.83 3.69
C ALA A 31 -5.00 -27.09 2.94
N VAL A 32 -5.63 -28.06 3.63
CA VAL A 32 -6.15 -29.30 3.01
C VAL A 32 -7.67 -29.46 3.18
N ALA A 33 -8.38 -28.36 3.43
CA ALA A 33 -9.84 -28.36 3.34
C ALA A 33 -10.27 -28.20 1.86
N PRO A 34 -11.27 -28.97 1.39
CA PRO A 34 -11.76 -28.88 0.02
C PRO A 34 -12.26 -27.47 -0.31
N ARG A 35 -11.73 -26.92 -1.39
CA ARG A 35 -11.93 -25.59 -1.94
C ARG A 35 -13.30 -25.46 -2.62
N GLU A 36 -14.37 -25.63 -1.86
CA GLU A 36 -15.76 -25.50 -2.38
C GLU A 36 -16.62 -24.52 -1.55
N ALA A 37 -16.14 -24.03 -0.41
CA ALA A 37 -16.91 -23.15 0.49
C ALA A 37 -16.48 -21.66 0.49
N ALA A 38 -15.65 -21.23 -0.47
CA ALA A 38 -15.31 -19.81 -0.66
C ALA A 38 -16.12 -19.15 -1.80
N ALA A 39 -17.29 -19.71 -2.14
CA ALA A 39 -18.31 -18.99 -2.86
C ALA A 39 -19.01 -18.04 -1.87
N ARG A 40 -18.48 -16.82 -1.71
CA ARG A 40 -19.26 -15.59 -1.49
C ARG A 40 -18.38 -14.34 -1.48
N THR A 41 -18.77 -13.43 -2.36
CA THR A 41 -18.55 -11.98 -2.34
C THR A 41 -17.13 -11.45 -2.50
N SER A 42 -16.71 -11.34 -3.77
CA SER A 42 -15.92 -10.20 -4.24
C SER A 42 -16.27 -9.89 -5.70
N THR A 43 -17.53 -9.54 -5.95
CA THR A 43 -17.89 -8.75 -7.13
C THR A 43 -17.69 -7.26 -6.77
N LEU A 44 -16.43 -6.86 -6.68
CA LEU A 44 -16.03 -5.45 -6.72
C LEU A 44 -15.01 -5.34 -7.85
N GLY A 45 -15.43 -4.71 -8.93
CA GLY A 45 -14.57 -4.35 -10.07
C GLY A 45 -14.73 -5.28 -11.24
N GLY A 46 -15.76 -5.03 -12.04
CA GLY A 46 -15.99 -5.73 -13.30
C GLY A 46 -14.81 -5.60 -14.26
N GLY A 47 -14.69 -6.59 -15.14
CA GLY A 47 -13.91 -6.46 -16.36
C GLY A 47 -14.38 -5.21 -17.10
N GLN A 48 -13.55 -4.18 -17.10
CA GLN A 48 -13.79 -3.00 -17.92
C GLN A 48 -13.13 -3.23 -19.27
N SER A 49 -14.01 -3.16 -20.26
CA SER A 49 -13.78 -3.25 -21.68
C SER A 49 -12.55 -2.48 -22.13
N ASN A 50 -11.92 -3.10 -23.13
CA ASN A 50 -10.92 -2.60 -24.04
C ASN A 50 -11.29 -1.18 -24.55
N GLN A 51 -10.91 -0.13 -23.82
CA GLN A 51 -10.96 1.24 -24.31
C GLN A 51 -9.56 1.64 -24.75
N GLN A 52 -9.18 1.26 -25.98
CA GLN A 52 -8.10 1.91 -26.72
C GLN A 52 -8.57 3.33 -27.12
N GLY A 53 -8.61 4.25 -26.16
CA GLY A 53 -8.52 5.66 -26.47
C GLY A 53 -7.06 6.03 -26.81
N PRO A 54 -6.82 7.17 -27.48
CA PRO A 54 -5.46 7.69 -27.67
C PRO A 54 -4.72 7.75 -26.33
N VAL A 55 -3.54 7.13 -26.26
CA VAL A 55 -2.73 7.12 -25.04
C VAL A 55 -2.17 8.52 -24.82
N PRO A 56 -2.37 9.13 -23.63
CA PRO A 56 -1.82 10.44 -23.36
C PRO A 56 -0.28 10.42 -23.44
N PRO A 57 0.37 11.47 -23.98
CA PRO A 57 1.84 11.50 -24.11
C PRO A 57 2.56 11.40 -22.76
N VAL A 58 1.91 11.86 -21.69
CA VAL A 58 2.41 11.75 -20.31
C VAL A 58 2.55 10.28 -19.87
N VAL A 59 1.63 9.41 -20.30
CA VAL A 59 1.65 7.97 -19.98
C VAL A 59 2.82 7.28 -20.67
N GLU A 60 3.14 7.68 -21.91
CA GLU A 60 4.28 7.12 -22.64
C GLU A 60 5.61 7.50 -22.00
N ALA A 61 5.76 8.76 -21.57
CA ALA A 61 6.94 9.21 -20.83
C ALA A 61 7.09 8.47 -19.49
N GLN A 62 5.99 8.27 -18.75
CA GLN A 62 6.02 7.48 -17.50
C GLN A 62 6.38 6.01 -17.76
N MET A 63 5.87 5.42 -18.84
CA MET A 63 6.19 4.05 -19.23
C MET A 63 7.68 3.90 -19.60
N GLN A 64 8.25 4.86 -20.33
CA GLN A 64 9.68 4.87 -20.63
C GLN A 64 10.54 4.94 -19.36
N ALA A 65 10.16 5.80 -18.39
CA ALA A 65 10.86 5.87 -17.12
C ALA A 65 10.75 4.56 -16.31
N LEU A 66 9.61 3.89 -16.37
CA LEU A 66 9.38 2.60 -15.70
C LEU A 66 10.19 1.48 -16.36
N LEU A 67 10.25 1.45 -17.69
CA LEU A 67 11.08 0.52 -18.44
C LEU A 67 12.58 0.74 -18.21
N GLY A 68 13.02 2.01 -18.10
CA GLY A 68 14.41 2.32 -17.78
C GLY A 68 14.85 1.80 -16.42
N LYS A 69 13.95 1.74 -15.43
CA LYS A 69 14.25 1.25 -14.06
C LYS A 69 14.01 -0.24 -13.86
N TYR A 70 12.97 -0.79 -14.48
CA TYR A 70 12.46 -2.14 -14.17
C TYR A 70 12.22 -3.02 -15.40
N GLY A 71 12.51 -2.54 -16.61
CA GLY A 71 12.17 -3.22 -17.86
C GLY A 71 12.76 -4.62 -18.01
N SER A 72 13.93 -4.90 -17.41
CA SER A 72 14.55 -6.23 -17.41
C SER A 72 13.82 -7.25 -16.53
N ARG A 73 12.94 -6.80 -15.63
CA ARG A 73 12.20 -7.65 -14.67
C ARG A 73 10.74 -7.87 -15.07
N LEU A 74 10.31 -7.24 -16.17
CA LEU A 74 8.91 -7.24 -16.61
C LEU A 74 8.76 -8.06 -17.90
N SER A 75 7.82 -9.00 -17.89
CA SER A 75 7.38 -9.69 -19.10
C SER A 75 6.57 -8.75 -20.01
N GLU A 76 6.38 -9.14 -21.27
CA GLU A 76 5.63 -8.30 -22.22
C GLU A 76 4.15 -8.13 -21.82
N GLU A 77 3.55 -9.18 -21.26
CA GLU A 77 2.20 -9.12 -20.68
C GLU A 77 2.14 -8.14 -19.51
N GLN A 78 3.13 -8.17 -18.61
CA GLN A 78 3.20 -7.24 -17.49
C GLN A 78 3.41 -5.79 -17.93
N LYS A 79 4.16 -5.56 -19.02
CA LYS A 79 4.32 -4.21 -19.59
C LYS A 79 3.00 -3.68 -20.15
N ALA A 80 2.23 -4.52 -20.83
CA ALA A 80 0.89 -4.16 -21.31
C ALA A 80 -0.05 -3.80 -20.15
N ASP A 81 0.00 -4.59 -19.07
CA ASP A 81 -0.76 -4.31 -17.84
C ASP A 81 -0.30 -3.02 -17.15
N CYS A 82 1.01 -2.76 -17.05
CA CYS A 82 1.53 -1.50 -16.53
C CYS A 82 1.01 -0.31 -17.35
N LYS A 83 1.02 -0.42 -18.69
CA LYS A 83 0.48 0.63 -19.57
C LYS A 83 -1.01 0.86 -19.30
N ARG A 84 -1.82 -0.19 -19.16
CA ARG A 84 -3.24 -0.10 -18.81
C ARG A 84 -3.45 0.60 -17.46
N LEU A 85 -2.66 0.22 -16.45
CA LEU A 85 -2.72 0.83 -15.11
C LEU A 85 -2.32 2.30 -15.12
N LEU A 86 -1.32 2.69 -15.90
CA LEU A 86 -0.92 4.09 -16.04
C LEU A 86 -2.02 4.95 -16.69
N VAL A 87 -2.70 4.43 -17.72
CA VAL A 87 -3.85 5.12 -18.33
C VAL A 87 -4.97 5.33 -17.31
N GLN A 88 -5.24 4.31 -16.47
CA GLN A 88 -6.24 4.43 -15.41
C GLN A 88 -5.80 5.43 -14.32
N ALA A 89 -4.53 5.39 -13.90
CA ALA A 89 -3.98 6.29 -12.89
C ALA A 89 -3.97 7.76 -13.36
N GLN A 90 -3.73 8.00 -14.65
CA GLN A 90 -3.74 9.35 -15.23
C GLN A 90 -5.07 10.07 -15.00
N LYS A 91 -6.22 9.37 -15.13
CA LYS A 91 -7.54 9.96 -14.86
C LYS A 91 -7.68 10.44 -13.42
N GLY A 92 -7.21 9.64 -12.46
CA GLY A 92 -7.21 10.01 -11.05
C GLY A 92 -6.24 11.17 -10.74
N ALA A 93 -5.07 11.16 -11.38
CA ALA A 93 -4.08 12.22 -11.23
C ALA A 93 -4.60 13.57 -11.78
N GLU A 94 -5.33 13.57 -12.89
CA GLU A 94 -5.96 14.78 -13.44
C GLU A 94 -7.02 15.36 -12.51
N ALA A 95 -7.84 14.51 -11.89
CA ALA A 95 -8.82 14.94 -10.89
C ALA A 95 -8.14 15.59 -9.66
N ILE A 96 -7.05 15.01 -9.17
CA ILE A 96 -6.26 15.58 -8.06
C ILE A 96 -5.61 16.90 -8.47
N ARG A 97 -5.09 16.99 -9.71
CA ARG A 97 -4.43 18.19 -10.24
C ARG A 97 -5.40 19.36 -10.45
N ALA A 98 -6.65 19.07 -10.75
CA ALA A 98 -7.69 20.08 -10.93
C ALA A 98 -8.16 20.70 -9.59
N PHE A 99 -7.82 20.08 -8.46
CA PHE A 99 -8.18 20.61 -7.15
C PHE A 99 -7.41 21.92 -6.88
N PRO A 100 -8.10 23.04 -6.57
CA PRO A 100 -7.44 24.31 -6.30
C PRO A 100 -6.68 24.23 -4.98
N LEU A 101 -5.40 24.57 -5.01
CA LEU A 101 -4.54 24.65 -3.83
C LEU A 101 -3.84 26.01 -3.84
N ASP A 102 -3.78 26.65 -2.68
CA ASP A 102 -2.91 27.78 -2.41
C ASP A 102 -1.61 27.32 -1.73
N ASN A 103 -0.54 28.09 -1.84
CA ASN A 103 0.73 27.79 -1.18
C ASN A 103 0.60 27.78 0.36
N ALA A 104 -0.46 28.37 0.90
CA ALA A 104 -0.81 28.31 2.32
C ALA A 104 -1.44 26.97 2.74
N ASP A 105 -1.90 26.14 1.81
CA ASP A 105 -2.50 24.84 2.11
C ASP A 105 -1.43 23.84 2.55
N ALA A 106 -1.35 23.63 3.86
CA ALA A 106 -0.39 22.72 4.46
C ALA A 106 -0.72 21.25 4.11
N PRO A 107 0.30 20.38 4.06
CA PRO A 107 0.07 18.95 3.92
C PRO A 107 -0.75 18.42 5.09
N ALA A 108 -1.61 17.42 4.82
CA ALA A 108 -2.47 16.80 5.83
C ALA A 108 -1.67 16.28 7.05
N ALA A 109 -0.42 15.87 6.83
CA ALA A 109 0.52 15.50 7.89
C ALA A 109 1.74 16.42 7.84
N SER A 110 2.00 17.12 8.94
CA SER A 110 3.25 17.84 9.16
C SER A 110 4.24 16.96 9.92
N PHE A 111 5.51 17.03 9.53
CA PHE A 111 6.58 16.37 10.26
C PHE A 111 6.71 16.97 11.66
N ARG A 112 6.57 16.11 12.69
CA ARG A 112 6.82 16.49 14.09
C ARG A 112 8.08 15.81 14.56
N VAL A 113 9.09 16.60 14.91
CA VAL A 113 10.30 16.09 15.57
C VAL A 113 9.89 15.40 16.86
N TYR A 114 10.28 14.14 17.01
CA TYR A 114 10.09 13.43 18.27
C TYR A 114 10.86 14.16 19.39
N ARG A 115 10.14 14.60 20.43
CA ARG A 115 10.74 15.09 21.68
C ARG A 115 10.29 14.17 22.80
N LYS A 116 11.25 13.64 23.55
CA LYS A 116 10.99 12.73 24.67
C LYS A 116 10.30 13.44 25.84
N ASP A 117 10.40 14.77 25.94
CA ASP A 117 10.00 15.52 27.14
C ASP A 117 9.23 16.84 26.81
N ARG A 118 7.92 16.82 27.02
CA ARG A 118 7.12 17.91 27.62
C ARG A 118 5.99 17.24 28.40
N ALA A 119 6.32 16.79 29.60
CA ALA A 119 5.34 16.64 30.67
C ALA A 119 5.17 18.00 31.36
#